data_AF-A0A433XX54-F1
#
_entry.id   AF-A0A433XX54-F1
#
_cell.length_a   1.000
_cell.length_b   1.000
_cell.length_c   1.000
_cell.angle_alpha   90.00
_cell.angle_beta   90.00
_cell.angle_gamma   90.00
#
_symmetry.space_group_name_H-M   'P 1'
#
loop_
_entity.id
_entity.type
_entity.pdbx_description
1 polymer ?
#
loop_
_entity_poly.entity_id
_entity_poly.type
_entity_poly.pdbx_seq_one_letter_code
_entity_poly.pdbx_strand_id
1 'polypeptide(L)'
;MRKKISLMVILILILSGIIYLGYKLTETVWVSKEFANHLYQYPLPPETIVLEKGQFNAKNWIDGGGSGGYWNVVSFMRISSELSSTEILKYYKDTELFPYPKSDELGVELEIYFEDDQQKEEYNEGFYYRSKQENIRFISSYFNDLGEIKNEGLTDETNENTNYIIQIHSGFSYFLQID
;
A
#
# COMPACT_ATOMS: atom_id res chain seq x y z
N MET A 1 -43.97 19.55 -26.64
CA MET A 1 -44.01 18.87 -25.33
C MET A 1 -43.05 17.69 -25.25
N ARG A 2 -43.14 16.68 -26.12
CA ARG A 2 -42.23 15.49 -26.14
C ARG A 2 -40.72 15.81 -26.21
N LYS A 3 -40.30 16.80 -27.03
CA LYS A 3 -38.90 17.25 -27.11
C LYS A 3 -38.37 17.86 -25.80
N LYS A 4 -39.21 18.59 -25.06
CA LYS A 4 -38.84 19.18 -23.76
C LYS A 4 -38.70 18.09 -22.69
N ILE A 5 -39.59 17.09 -22.69
CA ILE A 5 -39.50 15.92 -21.80
C ILE A 5 -38.23 15.11 -22.10
N SER A 6 -37.94 14.85 -23.38
CA SER A 6 -36.72 14.13 -23.80
C SER A 6 -35.44 14.87 -23.38
N LEU A 7 -35.38 16.19 -23.55
CA LEU A 7 -34.24 17.00 -23.10
C LEU A 7 -34.06 16.95 -21.57
N MET A 8 -35.16 17.00 -20.82
CA MET A 8 -35.14 16.91 -19.35
C MET A 8 -34.64 15.55 -18.88
N VAL A 9 -35.05 14.45 -19.53
CA VAL A 9 -34.56 13.10 -19.23
C VAL A 9 -33.05 12.98 -19.50
N ILE A 10 -32.57 13.50 -20.64
CA ILE A 10 -31.14 13.51 -20.96
C ILE A 10 -30.35 14.30 -19.91
N LEU A 11 -30.85 15.46 -19.51
CA LEU A 11 -30.20 16.29 -18.48
C LEU A 11 -30.11 15.55 -17.13
N ILE A 12 -31.19 14.87 -16.73
CA ILE A 12 -31.19 14.07 -15.49
C ILE A 12 -30.16 12.94 -15.58
N LEU A 13 -30.07 12.23 -16.71
CA LEU A 13 -29.09 11.15 -16.88
C LEU A 13 -27.65 11.67 -16.80
N ILE A 14 -27.37 12.82 -17.41
CA ILE A 14 -26.05 13.45 -17.34
C ILE A 14 -25.74 13.86 -15.89
N LEU A 15 -26.68 14.50 -15.20
CA LEU A 15 -26.49 14.94 -13.82
C LEU A 15 -26.24 13.75 -12.89
N SER A 16 -27.02 12.69 -13.03
CA SER A 16 -26.84 11.44 -12.29
C SER A 16 -25.48 10.80 -12.57
N GLY A 17 -25.02 10.82 -13.83
CA GLY A 17 -23.70 10.34 -14.21
C GLY A 17 -22.56 11.13 -13.54
N ILE A 18 -22.66 12.45 -13.49
CA ILE A 18 -21.67 13.33 -12.83
C ILE A 18 -21.65 13.06 -11.32
N ILE A 19 -22.81 12.98 -10.67
CA ILE A 19 -22.93 12.68 -9.23
C ILE A 19 -22.31 11.32 -8.92
N TYR A 20 -22.63 10.30 -9.72
CA TYR A 20 -22.08 8.95 -9.56
C TYR A 20 -20.55 8.94 -9.69
N LEU A 21 -20.00 9.60 -10.71
CA LEU A 21 -18.55 9.72 -10.89
C LEU A 21 -17.88 10.45 -9.71
N GLY A 22 -18.46 11.57 -9.25
CA GLY A 22 -17.95 12.32 -8.10
C GLY A 22 -17.96 11.50 -6.80
N TYR A 23 -19.04 10.74 -6.56
CA TYR A 23 -19.12 9.80 -5.45
C TYR A 23 -18.01 8.74 -5.52
N LYS A 24 -17.81 8.11 -6.69
CA LYS A 24 -16.81 7.06 -6.86
C LYS A 24 -15.38 7.54 -6.67
N LEU A 25 -15.05 8.74 -7.16
CA LEU A 25 -13.73 9.34 -6.92
C LEU A 25 -13.51 9.66 -5.43
N THR A 26 -14.55 10.08 -4.73
CA THR A 26 -14.44 10.37 -3.28
C THR A 26 -14.28 9.09 -2.48
N GLU A 27 -15.00 8.03 -2.85
CA GLU A 27 -14.91 6.70 -2.24
C GLU A 27 -13.47 6.16 -2.33
N THR A 28 -12.84 6.18 -3.52
CA THR A 28 -11.48 5.64 -3.68
C THR A 28 -10.43 6.40 -2.87
N VAL A 29 -10.57 7.73 -2.79
CA VAL A 29 -9.71 8.57 -1.94
C VAL A 29 -9.87 8.24 -0.46
N TRP A 30 -11.11 8.04 0.00
CA TRP A 30 -11.39 7.69 1.39
C TRP A 30 -10.84 6.30 1.73
N VAL A 31 -11.08 5.30 0.87
CA VAL A 31 -10.55 3.94 1.04
C VAL A 31 -9.02 3.93 1.10
N SER A 32 -8.37 4.68 0.22
CA SER A 32 -6.91 4.83 0.25
C SER A 32 -6.43 5.38 1.60
N LYS A 33 -7.09 6.43 2.12
CA LYS A 33 -6.72 7.07 3.39
C LYS A 33 -6.92 6.15 4.58
N GLU A 34 -8.04 5.44 4.62
CA GLU A 34 -8.32 4.48 5.68
C GLU A 34 -7.29 3.35 5.67
N PHE A 35 -7.00 2.79 4.49
CA PHE A 35 -5.98 1.77 4.30
C PHE A 35 -4.60 2.25 4.77
N ALA A 36 -4.19 3.47 4.40
CA ALA A 36 -2.93 4.06 4.82
C ALA A 36 -2.83 4.27 6.34
N ASN A 37 -3.96 4.57 6.98
CA ASN A 37 -4.00 4.84 8.40
C ASN A 37 -3.63 3.60 9.24
N HIS A 38 -3.92 2.38 8.76
CA HIS A 38 -3.46 1.17 9.44
C HIS A 38 -1.93 1.09 9.53
N LEU A 39 -1.21 1.42 8.45
CA LEU A 39 0.25 1.48 8.48
C LEU A 39 0.74 2.65 9.35
N TYR A 40 0.13 3.82 9.23
CA TYR A 40 0.60 5.03 9.90
C TYR A 40 0.42 5.04 11.41
N GLN A 41 -0.50 4.23 11.92
CA GLN A 41 -0.76 4.01 13.34
C GLN A 41 -0.05 2.78 13.89
N TYR A 42 0.57 1.95 13.03
CA TYR A 42 1.32 0.79 13.47
C TYR A 42 2.50 1.22 14.36
N PRO A 43 2.73 0.55 15.51
CA PRO A 43 3.82 0.91 16.39
C PRO A 43 5.16 0.73 15.69
N LEU A 44 6.05 1.71 15.85
CA LEU A 44 7.39 1.67 15.31
C LEU A 44 8.37 1.18 16.38
N PRO A 45 9.52 0.60 15.97
CA PRO A 45 10.60 0.28 16.89
C PRO A 45 11.01 1.51 17.72
N PRO A 46 11.54 1.33 18.93
CA PRO A 46 12.11 2.43 19.70
C PRO A 46 13.23 3.11 18.91
N GLU A 47 13.53 4.37 19.25
CA GLU A 47 14.66 5.12 18.64
C GLU A 47 14.53 5.27 17.12
N THR A 48 13.28 5.34 16.63
CA THR A 48 12.96 5.58 15.22
C THR A 48 12.36 6.97 15.01
N ILE A 49 12.66 7.55 13.85
CA ILE A 49 12.01 8.75 13.35
C ILE A 49 11.40 8.48 11.98
N VAL A 50 10.19 8.97 11.75
CA VAL A 50 9.56 8.94 10.43
C VAL A 50 10.07 10.12 9.62
N LEU A 51 10.74 9.82 8.51
CA LEU A 51 11.25 10.83 7.56
C LEU A 51 10.15 11.28 6.59
N GLU A 52 9.34 10.33 6.11
CA GLU A 52 8.33 10.56 5.08
C GLU A 52 7.19 9.56 5.22
N LYS A 53 5.97 9.99 4.91
CA LYS A 53 4.81 9.11 4.72
C LYS A 53 4.16 9.45 3.39
N GLY A 54 3.70 8.45 2.66
CA GLY A 54 2.96 8.68 1.43
C GLY A 54 1.94 7.58 1.17
N GLN A 55 0.92 7.94 0.40
CA GLN A 55 -0.10 7.02 -0.05
C GLN A 55 -0.55 7.38 -1.46
N PHE A 56 -0.77 6.35 -2.26
CA PHE A 56 -1.18 6.47 -3.66
C PHE A 56 -2.24 5.45 -3.97
N ASN A 57 -3.08 5.75 -4.96
CA ASN A 57 -4.12 4.84 -5.38
C ASN A 57 -4.42 5.02 -6.88
N ALA A 58 -4.55 3.92 -7.59
CA ALA A 58 -4.72 3.94 -9.05
C ALA A 58 -5.32 2.63 -9.57
N LYS A 59 -5.92 2.68 -10.76
CA LYS A 59 -6.47 1.50 -11.43
C LYS A 59 -5.35 0.68 -12.07
N ASN A 60 -5.39 -0.64 -11.90
CA ASN A 60 -4.50 -1.61 -12.59
C ASN A 60 -3.00 -1.21 -12.55
N TRP A 61 -2.52 -0.83 -11.37
CA TRP A 61 -1.24 -0.14 -11.23
C TRP A 61 -0.09 -1.08 -10.80
N ILE A 62 -0.38 -2.09 -9.98
CA ILE A 62 0.61 -3.05 -9.50
C ILE A 62 0.25 -4.44 -10.03
N ASP A 63 1.22 -5.10 -10.67
CA ASP A 63 1.10 -6.50 -11.09
C ASP A 63 0.95 -7.39 -9.85
N GLY A 64 -0.26 -7.92 -9.67
CA GLY A 64 -0.65 -8.66 -8.46
C GLY A 64 -2.10 -8.38 -8.03
N GLY A 65 -2.66 -7.23 -8.44
CA GLY A 65 -4.05 -6.85 -8.17
C GLY A 65 -5.11 -7.39 -9.15
N GLY A 66 -4.74 -8.29 -10.07
CA GLY A 66 -5.65 -8.87 -11.06
C GLY A 66 -5.83 -8.04 -12.34
N SER A 67 -6.02 -8.72 -13.47
CA SER A 67 -6.25 -8.10 -14.78
C SER A 67 -7.66 -7.51 -14.88
N GLY A 68 -7.79 -6.20 -14.65
CA GLY A 68 -9.03 -5.45 -14.84
C GLY A 68 -10.04 -5.61 -13.69
N GLY A 69 -10.55 -4.48 -13.19
CA GLY A 69 -11.63 -4.47 -12.18
C GLY A 69 -11.19 -4.10 -10.76
N TYR A 70 -9.88 -3.96 -10.52
CA TYR A 70 -9.34 -3.61 -9.21
C TYR A 70 -8.69 -2.22 -9.16
N TRP A 71 -8.94 -1.53 -8.05
CA TRP A 71 -8.30 -0.28 -7.68
C TRP A 71 -7.21 -0.60 -6.66
N ASN A 72 -5.97 -0.29 -7.00
CA ASN A 72 -4.82 -0.56 -6.14
C ASN A 72 -4.61 0.62 -5.19
N VAL A 73 -4.18 0.29 -3.97
CA VAL A 73 -3.80 1.23 -2.93
C VAL A 73 -2.42 0.85 -2.40
N VAL A 74 -1.58 1.86 -2.18
CA VAL A 74 -0.22 1.70 -1.64
C VAL A 74 -0.05 2.73 -0.55
N SER A 75 0.55 2.32 0.55
CA SER A 75 0.96 3.21 1.64
C SER A 75 2.34 2.84 2.11
N PHE A 76 3.18 3.84 2.36
CA PHE A 76 4.55 3.62 2.84
C PHE A 76 4.94 4.63 3.91
N MET A 77 5.95 4.25 4.70
CA MET A 77 6.70 5.14 5.59
C MET A 77 8.20 4.92 5.37
N ARG A 78 8.95 6.02 5.23
CA ARG A 78 10.42 6.01 5.29
C ARG A 78 10.85 6.33 6.70
N ILE A 79 11.70 5.49 7.26
CA ILE A 79 12.06 5.51 8.68
C ILE A 79 13.58 5.55 8.78
N SER A 80 14.08 6.31 9.75
CA SER A 80 15.48 6.26 10.19
C SER A 80 15.51 5.75 11.63
N SER A 81 16.43 4.85 11.94
CA SER A 81 16.49 4.11 13.21
C SER A 81 17.92 3.97 13.70
N GLU A 82 18.14 4.04 15.00
CA GLU A 82 19.44 3.68 15.59
C GLU A 82 19.66 2.15 15.63
N LEU A 83 18.58 1.38 15.52
CA LEU A 83 18.62 -0.09 15.46
C LEU A 83 19.26 -0.61 14.17
N SER A 84 19.93 -1.78 14.27
CA SER A 84 20.41 -2.54 13.12
C SER A 84 19.27 -3.15 12.29
N SER A 85 19.57 -3.50 11.04
CA SER A 85 18.63 -4.22 10.15
C SER A 85 18.10 -5.50 10.79
N THR A 86 18.96 -6.26 11.46
CA THR A 86 18.59 -7.47 12.21
C THR A 86 17.60 -7.18 13.36
N GLU A 87 17.81 -6.10 14.12
CA GLU A 87 16.89 -5.71 15.20
C GLU A 87 15.54 -5.22 14.67
N ILE A 88 15.54 -4.47 13.58
CA ILE A 88 14.33 -4.03 12.87
C ILE A 88 13.52 -5.24 12.41
N LEU A 89 14.16 -6.22 11.77
CA LEU A 89 13.48 -7.45 11.34
C LEU A 89 12.90 -8.22 12.52
N LYS A 90 13.64 -8.38 13.61
CA LYS A 90 13.13 -9.03 14.83
C LYS A 90 11.91 -8.32 15.40
N TYR A 91 11.88 -6.99 15.37
CA TYR A 91 10.72 -6.21 15.82
C TYR A 91 9.47 -6.52 14.99
N TYR A 92 9.60 -6.58 13.66
CA TYR A 92 8.46 -6.81 12.77
C TYR A 92 8.15 -8.28 12.51
N LYS A 93 8.97 -9.23 12.97
CA LYS A 93 8.82 -10.67 12.70
C LYS A 93 7.41 -11.21 12.92
N ASP A 94 6.79 -10.82 14.03
CA ASP A 94 5.47 -11.31 14.45
C ASP A 94 4.36 -10.28 14.16
N THR A 95 4.57 -9.41 13.17
CA THR A 95 3.56 -8.42 12.75
C THR A 95 2.30 -9.13 12.25
N GLU A 96 1.15 -8.74 12.80
CA GLU A 96 -0.13 -9.21 12.31
C GLU A 96 -0.40 -8.68 10.89
N LEU A 97 -1.19 -9.43 10.12
CA LEU A 97 -1.64 -8.99 8.81
C LEU A 97 -2.53 -7.76 8.94
N PHE A 98 -2.40 -6.84 8.00
CA PHE A 98 -3.25 -5.66 7.86
C PHE A 98 -4.56 -6.02 7.14
N PRO A 99 -5.65 -5.28 7.39
CA PRO A 99 -6.92 -5.50 6.72
C PRO A 99 -6.84 -5.15 5.23
N TYR A 100 -7.61 -5.87 4.41
CA TYR A 100 -7.82 -5.52 3.01
C TYR A 100 -8.59 -4.18 2.88
N PRO A 101 -8.35 -3.40 1.82
CA PRO A 101 -9.11 -2.18 1.57
C PRO A 101 -10.62 -2.48 1.47
N LYS A 102 -11.43 -1.73 2.22
CA LYS A 102 -12.90 -1.90 2.36
C LYS A 102 -13.35 -3.19 3.07
N SER A 103 -12.47 -3.87 3.79
CA SER A 103 -12.81 -5.06 4.56
C SER A 103 -12.15 -5.00 5.93
N ASP A 104 -12.73 -5.68 6.91
CA ASP A 104 -12.07 -5.96 8.19
C ASP A 104 -11.29 -7.29 8.15
N GLU A 105 -11.33 -8.01 7.03
CA GLU A 105 -10.58 -9.25 6.82
C GLU A 105 -9.08 -8.94 6.68
N LEU A 106 -8.27 -9.60 7.51
CA LEU A 106 -6.82 -9.48 7.52
C LEU A 106 -6.22 -10.33 6.40
N GLY A 107 -5.29 -9.76 5.65
CA GLY A 107 -4.64 -10.49 4.57
C GLY A 107 -3.55 -9.72 3.81
N VAL A 108 -3.20 -8.52 4.27
CA VAL A 108 -2.15 -7.69 3.68
C VAL A 108 -0.91 -7.79 4.57
N GLU A 109 0.16 -8.35 4.04
CA GLU A 109 1.41 -8.51 4.77
C GLU A 109 2.28 -7.23 4.69
N LEU A 110 3.04 -6.96 5.75
CA LEU A 110 4.01 -5.87 5.76
C LEU A 110 5.17 -6.16 4.81
N GLU A 111 5.52 -5.18 3.99
CA GLU A 111 6.74 -5.17 3.21
C GLU A 111 7.81 -4.33 3.88
N ILE A 112 9.06 -4.77 3.83
CA ILE A 112 10.20 -4.03 4.35
C ILE A 112 11.29 -3.98 3.29
N TYR A 113 11.88 -2.79 3.08
CA TYR A 113 12.98 -2.57 2.14
C TYR A 113 14.08 -1.75 2.82
N PHE A 114 15.30 -2.28 2.82
CA PHE A 114 16.50 -1.58 3.30
C PHE A 114 17.16 -0.79 2.16
N GLU A 115 17.99 0.20 2.49
CA GLU A 115 18.57 1.13 1.50
C GLU A 115 19.35 0.45 0.38
N ASP A 116 20.06 -0.64 0.69
CA ASP A 116 20.84 -1.41 -0.25
C ASP A 116 19.98 -2.26 -1.21
N ASP A 117 18.76 -2.60 -0.81
CA ASP A 117 17.81 -3.44 -1.57
C ASP A 117 16.45 -2.77 -1.81
N GLN A 118 16.43 -1.46 -2.08
CA GLN A 118 15.20 -0.77 -2.50
C GLN A 118 15.30 -0.17 -3.90
N GLN A 119 14.18 -0.18 -4.61
CA GLN A 119 13.97 0.55 -5.84
C GLN A 119 12.60 1.23 -5.80
N LYS A 120 12.58 2.51 -6.16
CA LYS A 120 11.36 3.31 -6.28
C LYS A 120 10.84 3.22 -7.72
N GLU A 121 9.64 2.70 -7.89
CA GLU A 121 8.97 2.60 -9.19
C GLU A 121 7.98 3.77 -9.36
N GLU A 122 8.27 4.66 -10.30
CA GLU A 122 7.50 5.88 -10.52
C GLU A 122 6.53 5.75 -11.69
N TYR A 123 5.31 6.25 -11.50
CA TYR A 123 4.23 6.30 -12.46
C TYR A 123 3.55 7.67 -12.41
N ASN A 124 2.65 7.94 -13.35
CA ASN A 124 1.93 9.23 -13.39
C ASN A 124 1.03 9.42 -12.14
N GLU A 125 0.50 8.32 -11.61
CA GLU A 125 -0.44 8.30 -10.50
C GLU A 125 0.25 8.30 -9.13
N GLY A 126 1.55 7.97 -9.06
CA GLY A 126 2.29 7.85 -7.81
C GLY A 126 3.54 6.98 -7.94
N PHE A 127 4.02 6.47 -6.81
CA PHE A 127 5.11 5.49 -6.79
C PHE A 127 4.91 4.44 -5.70
N TYR A 128 5.63 3.34 -5.81
CA TYR A 128 5.78 2.33 -4.75
C TYR A 128 7.23 1.85 -4.69
N TYR A 129 7.59 1.19 -3.58
CA TYR A 129 8.89 0.59 -3.40
C TYR A 129 8.85 -0.91 -3.67
N ARG A 130 9.95 -1.42 -4.23
CA ARG A 130 10.20 -2.84 -4.43
C ARG A 130 11.64 -3.20 -4.12
N SER A 131 11.92 -4.49 -3.99
CA SER A 131 13.30 -4.97 -3.88
C SER A 131 14.01 -4.90 -5.24
N LYS A 132 15.33 -4.76 -5.22
CA LYS A 132 16.14 -4.80 -6.46
C LYS A 132 16.27 -6.22 -7.00
N GLN A 133 16.19 -7.20 -6.10
CA GLN A 133 16.35 -8.63 -6.39
C GLN A 133 15.00 -9.32 -6.59
N GLU A 134 14.01 -8.95 -5.78
CA GLU A 134 12.68 -9.53 -5.74
C GLU A 134 11.64 -8.44 -6.02
N ASN A 135 10.55 -8.75 -6.74
CA ASN A 135 9.57 -7.70 -7.07
C ASN A 135 8.82 -7.18 -5.83
N ILE A 136 8.53 -8.05 -4.85
CA ILE A 136 7.88 -7.68 -3.59
C ILE A 136 8.63 -8.43 -2.49
N ARG A 137 8.98 -7.73 -1.41
CA ARG A 137 9.69 -8.33 -0.28
C ARG A 137 8.88 -8.18 1.01
N PHE A 138 8.17 -9.25 1.35
CA PHE A 138 7.38 -9.33 2.57
C PHE A 138 8.24 -9.61 3.80
N ILE A 139 7.79 -9.23 4.99
CA ILE A 139 8.51 -9.48 6.25
C ILE A 139 8.80 -10.97 6.44
N SER A 140 7.88 -11.87 6.10
CA SER A 140 8.10 -13.32 6.19
C SER A 140 9.23 -13.82 5.29
N SER A 141 9.55 -13.15 4.18
CA SER A 141 10.58 -13.62 3.25
C SER A 141 11.98 -13.55 3.86
N TYR A 142 12.19 -12.68 4.85
CA TYR A 142 13.45 -12.55 5.59
C TYR A 142 13.75 -13.72 6.53
N PHE A 143 12.78 -14.61 6.80
CA PHE A 143 12.94 -15.70 7.75
C PHE A 143 12.92 -17.07 7.06
N ASN A 144 13.69 -18.02 7.58
CA ASN A 144 13.60 -19.43 7.20
C ASN A 144 12.46 -20.13 7.97
N ASP A 145 12.21 -21.42 7.68
CA ASP A 145 11.15 -22.20 8.34
C ASP A 145 11.35 -22.37 9.86
N LEU A 146 12.57 -22.10 10.36
CA LEU A 146 12.91 -22.09 11.79
C LEU A 146 12.70 -20.71 12.44
N GLY A 147 12.31 -19.70 11.66
CA GLY A 147 12.14 -18.33 12.10
C GLY A 147 13.46 -17.58 12.32
N GLU A 148 14.57 -18.06 11.77
CA GLU A 148 15.86 -17.40 11.78
C GLU A 148 16.01 -16.51 10.55
N ILE A 149 16.71 -15.39 10.71
CA ILE A 149 16.95 -14.42 9.64
C ILE A 149 17.85 -15.05 8.56
N LYS A 150 17.44 -14.94 7.30
CA LYS A 150 18.29 -15.26 6.14
C LYS A 150 19.30 -14.12 5.99
N ASN A 151 20.60 -14.41 6.10
CA ASN A 151 21.67 -13.40 5.97
C ASN A 151 21.83 -12.84 4.54
N GLU A 152 20.90 -13.11 3.63
CA GLU A 152 20.98 -12.67 2.24
C GLU A 152 20.56 -11.20 2.13
N GLY A 153 21.52 -10.32 1.85
CA GLY A 153 21.26 -8.91 1.58
C GLY A 153 21.05 -8.04 2.82
N LEU A 154 21.48 -8.49 4.00
CA LEU A 154 21.54 -7.64 5.20
C LEU A 154 22.96 -7.16 5.42
N THR A 155 23.13 -5.84 5.43
CA THR A 155 24.36 -5.19 5.83
C THR A 155 24.21 -4.71 7.28
N ASP A 156 24.78 -5.44 8.23
CA ASP A 156 24.80 -5.07 9.66
C ASP A 156 25.95 -4.09 10.00
N GLU A 157 26.72 -3.64 9.01
CA GLU A 157 27.88 -2.77 9.20
C GLU A 157 27.56 -1.29 8.93
N THR A 158 26.93 -0.58 9.89
CA THR A 158 27.04 0.88 9.94
C THR A 158 27.07 1.40 11.38
N ASN A 159 28.01 2.32 11.66
CA ASN A 159 27.98 3.21 12.84
C ASN A 159 26.99 4.39 12.65
N GLU A 160 26.07 4.28 11.69
CA GLU A 160 25.10 5.29 11.28
C GLU A 160 23.69 4.71 11.35
N ASN A 161 22.68 5.59 11.45
CA ASN A 161 21.27 5.18 11.50
C ASN A 161 20.89 4.31 10.30
N THR A 162 20.20 3.21 10.57
CA THR A 162 19.57 2.38 9.55
C THR A 162 18.33 3.08 9.00
N ASN A 163 18.38 3.43 7.71
CA ASN A 163 17.21 3.90 6.99
C ASN A 163 16.53 2.72 6.28
N TYR A 164 15.21 2.66 6.38
CA TYR A 164 14.42 1.62 5.75
C TYR A 164 13.02 2.12 5.43
N ILE A 165 12.30 1.31 4.66
CA ILE A 165 10.93 1.56 4.25
C ILE A 165 10.07 0.43 4.74
N ILE A 166 8.91 0.79 5.28
CA ILE A 166 7.81 -0.14 5.43
C ILE A 166 6.68 0.26 4.49
N GLN A 167 6.05 -0.74 3.86
CA GLN A 167 5.00 -0.54 2.88
C GLN A 167 3.91 -1.60 3.05
N ILE A 168 2.68 -1.23 2.72
CA ILE A 168 1.59 -2.17 2.44
C ILE A 168 0.95 -1.80 1.11
N HIS A 169 0.63 -2.80 0.30
CA HIS A 169 -0.17 -2.61 -0.90
C HIS A 169 -1.27 -3.68 -1.03
N SER A 170 -2.36 -3.31 -1.69
CA SER A 170 -3.46 -4.22 -1.99
C SER A 170 -4.37 -3.65 -3.08
N GLY A 171 -5.40 -4.39 -3.46
CA GLY A 171 -6.43 -3.96 -4.40
C GLY A 171 -7.83 -4.25 -3.88
N PHE A 172 -8.81 -3.41 -4.24
CA PHE A 172 -10.23 -3.68 -4.02
C PHE A 172 -11.02 -3.56 -5.32
N SER A 173 -12.09 -4.35 -5.43
CA SER A 173 -13.00 -4.25 -6.57
C SER A 173 -13.71 -2.89 -6.56
N TYR A 174 -13.70 -2.20 -7.71
CA TYR A 174 -14.48 -0.97 -7.91
C TYR A 174 -15.79 -1.21 -8.69
N PHE A 175 -16.05 -2.44 -9.13
CA PHE A 175 -17.34 -2.87 -9.66
C PHE A 175 -18.22 -3.43 -8.52
N LEU A 176 -19.54 -3.21 -8.62
CA LEU A 176 -20.50 -3.98 -7.83
C LEU A 176 -20.30 -5.45 -8.16
N GLN A 177 -19.87 -6.24 -7.17
CA GLN A 177 -20.06 -7.68 -7.22
C GLN A 177 -21.58 -7.89 -7.11
N ILE A 178 -22.21 -8.22 -8.23
CA ILE A 178 -23.60 -8.65 -8.24
C ILE A 178 -23.54 -10.16 -8.01
N ASP A 179 -23.85 -10.59 -6.80
CA ASP A 179 -24.12 -12.00 -6.47
C ASP A 179 -25.54 -12.41 -6.91
#